data_AF-A0A2G9LNB1-F1
#
_entry.id   AF-A0A2G9LNB1-F1
#
_cell.length_a   1.000
_cell.length_b   1.000
_cell.length_c   1.000
_cell.angle_alpha   90.00
_cell.angle_beta   90.00
_cell.angle_gamma   90.00
#
_symmetry.space_group_name_H-M   'P 1'
#
loop_
_entity.id
_entity.type
_entity.pdbx_description
1 polymer ?
#
loop_
_entity_poly.entity_id
_entity_poly.type
_entity_poly.pdbx_seq_one_letter_code
_entity_poly.pdbx_strand_id
1 'polypeptide(L)' 'MVEVSVVMPCLDEEKTVGICVEKAIKVFKENNIDGEVIVADNGSTDNS' A
#
# COMPACT_ATOMS: atom_id res chain seq x y z
N MET A 1 -21.75 2.66 0.15
CA MET A 1 -20.48 2.16 -0.41
C MET A 1 -19.49 2.19 0.74
N VAL A 2 -18.66 1.15 0.91
CA VAL A 2 -17.67 1.11 1.99
C VAL A 2 -16.37 1.65 1.42
N GLU A 3 -15.83 2.67 2.06
CA GLU A 3 -14.53 3.26 1.73
C GLU A 3 -13.46 2.65 2.64
N VAL A 4 -12.30 2.32 2.07
CA VAL A 4 -11.20 1.67 2.80
C VAL A 4 -9.89 2.41 2.56
N SER A 5 -9.23 2.81 3.66
CA SER A 5 -7.84 3.28 3.63
C SER A 5 -6.93 2.21 4.22
N VAL A 6 -5.93 1.76 3.46
CA VAL A 6 -4.85 0.90 3.95
C VAL A 6 -3.64 1.77 4.28
N VAL A 7 -3.26 1.80 5.56
CA VAL A 7 -2.04 2.50 6.02
C VAL A 7 -0.94 1.48 6.22
N MET A 8 0.15 1.63 5.47
CA MET A 8 1.28 0.72 5.46
C MET A 8 2.57 1.46 5.88
N PRO A 9 3.13 1.19 7.07
CA PRO A 9 4.45 1.70 7.42
C PRO A 9 5.52 1.03 6.54
N CYS A 10 6.54 1.81 6.15
CA CYS A 10 7.66 1.36 5.32
C CYS A 10 8.99 1.77 5.94
N LEU A 11 9.99 0.88 5.95
CA LEU A 11 11.37 1.16 6.34
C LEU A 11 12.34 0.20 5.63
N ASP A 12 13.05 0.69 4.63
CA ASP A 12 14.00 -0.09 3.81
C ASP A 12 13.36 -1.33 3.15
N GLU A 13 12.16 -1.17 2.58
CA GLU A 13 11.37 -2.23 1.98
C GLU A 13 11.28 -2.15 0.44
N GLU A 14 12.29 -1.61 -0.26
CA GLU A 14 12.27 -1.33 -1.71
C GLU A 14 11.80 -2.54 -2.53
N LYS A 15 12.19 -3.75 -2.11
CA LYS A 15 11.87 -5.01 -2.79
C LYS A 15 10.44 -5.51 -2.57
N THR A 16 9.74 -5.01 -1.56
CA THR A 16 8.46 -5.57 -1.08
C THR A 16 7.33 -4.55 -1.01
N VAL A 17 7.64 -3.26 -0.77
CA VAL A 17 6.65 -2.16 -0.66
C VAL A 17 5.72 -2.13 -1.88
N GLY A 18 6.27 -2.22 -3.10
CA GLY A 18 5.50 -2.26 -4.34
C GLY A 18 4.56 -3.47 -4.44
N ILE A 19 5.02 -4.65 -4.03
CA ILE A 19 4.22 -5.89 -4.06
C ILE A 19 3.02 -5.76 -3.11
N CYS A 20 3.21 -5.14 -1.94
CA CYS A 20 2.13 -4.91 -0.98
C CYS A 20 1.08 -3.94 -1.53
N VAL A 21 1.52 -2.82 -2.12
CA VAL A 21 0.64 -1.83 -2.77
C VAL A 21 -0.16 -2.48 -3.91
N GLU A 22 0.50 -3.25 -4.79
CA GLU A 22 -0.16 -3.95 -5.90
C GLU A 22 -1.25 -4.92 -5.41
N LYS A 23 -0.97 -5.67 -4.34
CA LYS A 23 -1.95 -6.59 -3.74
C LYS A 23 -3.16 -5.85 -3.18
N ALA A 24 -2.97 -4.75 -2.46
CA ALA A 24 -4.06 -3.96 -1.91
C ALA A 24 -4.95 -3.39 -3.03
N ILE A 25 -4.34 -2.79 -4.06
CA ILE A 25 -5.06 -2.26 -5.22
C ILE A 25 -5.82 -3.37 -5.96
N LYS A 26 -5.22 -4.56 -6.09
CA LYS A 26 -5.89 -5.71 -6.71
C LYS A 26 -7.16 -6.10 -5.96
N VAL A 27 -7.10 -6.18 -4.63
CA VAL A 27 -8.27 -6.48 -3.79
C VAL A 27 -9.36 -5.42 -3.97
N PHE A 28 -9.00 -4.14 -4.04
CA PHE A 28 -9.98 -3.08 -4.26
C PHE A 28 -10.74 -3.27 -5.58
N LYS A 29 -10.01 -3.55 -6.66
CA LYS A 29 -10.59 -3.81 -7.99
C LYS A 29 -11.48 -5.04 -8.02
N GLU A 30 -11.02 -6.15 -7.44
CA GLU A 30 -11.75 -7.42 -7.44
C GLU A 30 -13.05 -7.38 -6.62
N ASN A 31 -13.12 -6.50 -5.61
CA ASN A 31 -14.26 -6.39 -4.71
C ASN A 31 -15.08 -5.10 -4.91
N ASN A 32 -14.75 -4.30 -5.92
CA ASN A 32 -15.42 -3.03 -6.23
C ASN A 32 -15.44 -2.07 -5.02
N ILE A 33 -14.32 -2.00 -4.30
CA ILE A 33 -14.11 -1.13 -3.12
C ILE A 33 -13.52 0.19 -3.60
N ASP A 34 -14.08 1.30 -3.10
CA ASP A 34 -13.46 2.61 -3.23
C ASP A 34 -12.41 2.76 -2.12
N GLY A 35 -11.15 2.97 -2.48
CA GLY A 35 -10.08 2.89 -1.49
C GLY A 35 -8.74 3.41 -1.94
N GLU A 36 -7.88 3.63 -0.94
CA GLU A 36 -6.55 4.20 -1.08
C GLU A 36 -5.51 3.38 -0.30
N VAL A 37 -4.24 3.50 -0.72
CA VAL A 37 -3.10 2.94 -0.02
C VAL A 37 -2.16 4.08 0.34
N ILE A 38 -1.94 4.28 1.64
CA ILE A 38 -1.04 5.29 2.19
C ILE A 38 0.22 4.57 2.66
N VAL A 39 1.32 4.81 1.97
CA VAL A 39 2.65 4.33 2.39
C VAL A 39 3.28 5.40 3.28
N ALA A 40 3.51 5.05 4.54
CA ALA A 40 4.12 5.94 5.52
C ALA A 40 5.59 5.54 5.70
N ASP A 41 6.48 6.25 5.00
CA ASP A 41 7.92 6.05 5.14
C ASP A 41 8.40 6.47 6.54
N ASN A 42 9.22 5.60 7.15
CA ASN A 42 9.77 5.77 8.49
C ASN A 42 11.29 6.05 8.44
N GLY A 43 11.75 6.75 7.41
CA GLY A 43 13.16 7.12 7.24
C GLY A 43 13.97 6.06 6.51
N SER A 44 13.43 5.52 5.41
CA SER A 44 14.17 4.61 4.55
C SER A 44 15.44 5.26 4.00
N THR A 45 16.47 4.45 3.87
CA THR A 45 17.77 4.78 3.27
C THR A 45 17.98 4.11 1.91
N ASP A 46 17.07 3.21 1.53
CA ASP A 46 16.96 2.64 0.19
C ASP A 46 15.97 3.43 -0.70
N ASN A 47 15.54 2.86 -1.84
CA ASN A 47 14.64 3.54 -2.78
C ASN A 47 13.16 3.12 -2.60
N SER A 48 12.73 2.87 -1.36
CA SER A 48 11.34 2.56 -1.02
C SER A 48 10.33 3.66 -1.36
#